data_AF-A0A432J4T5-F1
#
_entry.id   AF-A0A432J4T5-F1
#
_cell.length_a   1.000
_cell.length_b   1.000
_cell.length_c   1.000
_cell.angle_alpha   90.00
_cell.angle_beta   90.00
_cell.angle_gamma   90.00
#
_symmetry.space_group_name_H-M   'P 1'
#
loop_
_entity.id
_entity.type
_entity.pdbx_description
1 polymer ?
#
loop_
_entity_poly.entity_id
_entity_poly.type
_entity_poly.pdbx_seq_one_letter_code
_entity_poly.pdbx_strand_id
1 'polypeptide(L)'
;MRIGMFANTYVPIINGVVRSIMLYRQGLMDRSHFVGVFAPGERNYEDKDPFIFRYPSVPLPTQFKFSFPVVAAPYITWMLPRLKLDIIHAHHPVIVGVEAARFSEELDIPLVFTFHTMYHEYTHYFLGMDNEMVK
;
A
#
# COMPACT_ATOMS: atom_id res chain seq x y z
N MET A 1 -12.71 7.93 -12.46
CA MET A 1 -12.40 6.65 -11.77
C MET A 1 -12.08 6.92 -10.31
N ARG A 2 -12.25 5.91 -9.46
CA ARG A 2 -12.01 5.91 -8.02
C ARG A 2 -10.94 4.86 -7.71
N ILE A 3 -9.75 5.29 -7.34
CA ILE A 3 -8.56 4.45 -7.25
C ILE A 3 -8.14 4.31 -5.79
N GLY A 4 -7.95 3.08 -5.33
CA GLY A 4 -7.38 2.78 -4.01
C GLY A 4 -5.90 2.40 -4.13
N MET A 5 -4.99 3.25 -3.69
CA MET A 5 -3.55 2.97 -3.66
C MET A 5 -3.17 2.34 -2.33
N PHE A 6 -2.64 1.12 -2.34
CA PHE A 6 -2.22 0.39 -1.14
C PHE A 6 -0.71 0.36 -1.04
N ALA A 7 -0.16 0.91 0.03
CA ALA A 7 1.27 1.11 0.19
C ALA A 7 1.76 0.77 1.60
N ASN A 8 2.90 0.09 1.69
CA ASN A 8 3.55 -0.21 2.97
C ASN A 8 4.27 1.00 3.58
N THR A 9 4.32 2.13 2.87
CA THR A 9 4.96 3.37 3.32
C THR A 9 4.26 4.56 2.66
N TYR A 10 4.14 5.65 3.41
CA TYR A 10 3.64 6.94 2.90
C TYR A 10 4.21 8.08 3.75
N VAL A 11 3.87 9.33 3.43
CA VAL A 11 4.28 10.50 4.25
C VAL A 11 3.95 10.26 5.73
N PRO A 12 4.76 10.74 6.69
CA PRO A 12 5.92 11.63 6.57
C PRO A 12 7.22 10.93 6.14
N ILE A 13 7.22 9.62 5.87
CA ILE A 13 8.43 8.92 5.43
C ILE A 13 8.87 9.50 4.08
N ILE A 14 10.18 9.80 3.96
CA ILE A 14 10.77 10.37 2.75
C ILE A 14 11.60 9.29 2.06
N ASN A 15 11.12 8.79 0.92
CA ASN A 15 11.85 7.88 0.04
C ASN A 15 11.29 7.92 -1.40
N GLY A 16 11.90 7.15 -2.31
CA GLY A 16 11.49 7.07 -3.71
C GLY A 16 10.09 6.49 -3.92
N VAL A 17 9.68 5.52 -3.11
CA VAL A 17 8.35 4.88 -3.18
C VAL A 17 7.26 5.91 -2.85
N VAL A 18 7.40 6.62 -1.73
CA VAL A 18 6.46 7.67 -1.31
C VAL A 18 6.36 8.75 -2.37
N ARG A 19 7.50 9.20 -2.93
CA ARG A 19 7.50 10.20 -4.01
C ARG A 19 6.77 9.70 -5.26
N SER A 20 6.96 8.45 -5.64
CA SER A 20 6.28 7.83 -6.78
C SER A 20 4.76 7.80 -6.57
N ILE A 21 4.30 7.35 -5.41
CA ILE A 21 2.86 7.33 -5.05
C ILE A 21 2.26 8.73 -5.07
N MET A 22 2.96 9.73 -4.50
CA MET A 22 2.50 11.12 -4.52
C MET A 22 2.35 11.66 -5.95
N LEU A 23 3.32 11.37 -6.84
CA LEU A 23 3.25 11.79 -8.24
C LEU A 23 2.12 11.09 -9.00
N TYR A 24 1.91 9.79 -8.79
CA TYR A 24 0.76 9.08 -9.36
C TYR A 24 -0.55 9.69 -8.90
N ARG A 25 -0.69 9.89 -7.58
CA ARG A 25 -1.89 10.47 -6.97
C ARG A 25 -2.18 11.85 -7.56
N GLN A 26 -1.20 12.74 -7.60
CA GLN A 26 -1.37 14.08 -8.16
C GLN A 26 -1.80 14.02 -9.63
N GLY A 27 -1.07 13.26 -10.46
CA GLY A 27 -1.36 13.17 -11.89
C GLY A 27 -2.73 12.54 -12.20
N LEU A 28 -3.22 11.63 -11.34
CA LEU A 28 -4.57 11.07 -11.46
C LEU A 28 -5.63 12.07 -10.99
N MET A 29 -5.38 12.80 -9.90
CA MET A 29 -6.30 13.85 -9.43
C MET A 29 -6.42 15.01 -10.43
N ASP A 30 -5.33 15.41 -11.09
CA ASP A 30 -5.33 16.43 -12.15
C ASP A 30 -6.20 16.02 -13.35
N ARG A 31 -6.43 14.72 -13.53
CA ARG A 31 -7.32 14.15 -14.54
C ARG A 31 -8.74 13.88 -13.99
N SER A 32 -9.10 14.51 -12.88
CA SER A 32 -10.41 14.39 -12.22
C SER A 32 -10.75 12.98 -11.73
N HIS A 33 -9.73 12.16 -11.44
CA HIS A 33 -9.95 10.89 -10.74
C HIS A 33 -9.95 11.09 -9.22
N PHE A 34 -10.73 10.28 -8.51
CA PHE A 34 -10.63 10.15 -7.06
C PHE A 34 -9.49 9.19 -6.73
N VAL A 35 -8.63 9.56 -5.78
CA VAL A 35 -7.52 8.72 -5.34
C VAL A 35 -7.46 8.69 -3.81
N GLY A 36 -7.71 7.53 -3.22
CA GLY A 36 -7.51 7.26 -1.81
C GLY A 36 -6.22 6.49 -1.58
N VAL A 37 -5.46 6.82 -0.54
CA VAL A 37 -4.22 6.11 -0.18
C VAL A 37 -4.42 5.35 1.12
N PHE A 38 -4.11 4.07 1.12
CA PHE A 38 -4.14 3.16 2.26
C PHE A 38 -2.72 2.86 2.67
N ALA A 39 -2.32 3.33 3.85
CA ALA A 39 -0.94 3.30 4.32
C ALA A 39 -0.86 3.12 5.84
N PRO A 40 0.29 2.68 6.40
CA PRO A 40 0.44 2.60 7.85
C PRO A 40 0.33 3.99 8.50
N GLY A 41 -0.25 4.03 9.69
CA GLY A 41 -0.25 5.20 10.57
C GLY A 41 1.14 5.49 11.14
N GLU A 42 1.46 6.78 11.32
CA GLU A 42 2.70 7.24 11.92
C GLU A 42 2.42 8.07 13.18
N ARG A 43 3.22 7.87 14.23
CA ARG A 43 2.97 8.50 15.54
C ARG A 43 3.16 10.02 15.43
N ASN A 44 2.21 10.78 15.98
CA ASN A 44 2.22 12.25 16.01
C ASN A 44 2.24 12.89 14.61
N TYR A 45 1.77 12.18 13.59
CA TYR A 45 1.62 12.73 12.25
C TYR A 45 0.15 12.79 11.87
N GLU A 46 -0.26 13.95 11.35
CA GLU A 46 -1.58 14.17 10.81
C GLU A 46 -1.46 14.47 9.32
N ASP A 47 -2.30 13.80 8.52
CA ASP A 47 -2.33 14.01 7.09
C ASP A 47 -2.91 15.38 6.75
N LYS A 48 -2.17 16.14 5.94
CA LYS A 48 -2.64 17.41 5.38
C LYS A 48 -3.54 17.21 4.18
N ASP A 49 -3.34 16.10 3.47
CA ASP A 49 -4.10 15.78 2.29
C ASP A 49 -5.34 14.96 2.65
N PRO A 50 -6.46 15.15 1.92
CA PRO A 50 -7.66 14.38 2.16
C PRO A 50 -7.52 12.94 1.65
N PHE A 51 -8.39 12.04 2.12
CA PHE A 51 -8.50 10.66 1.62
C PHE A 51 -7.24 9.80 1.81
N ILE A 52 -6.52 10.05 2.90
CA ILE A 52 -5.50 9.13 3.41
C ILE A 52 -6.13 8.28 4.52
N PHE A 53 -6.03 6.97 4.38
CA PHE A 53 -6.63 5.98 5.25
C PHE A 53 -5.53 5.20 5.97
N ARG A 54 -5.32 5.54 7.25
CA ARG A 54 -4.17 5.08 8.05
C ARG A 54 -4.44 3.82 8.84
N TYR A 55 -3.94 2.68 8.39
CA TYR A 55 -4.11 1.42 9.12
C TYR A 55 -3.04 1.24 10.21
N PRO A 56 -3.35 0.53 11.32
CA PRO A 56 -2.37 0.26 12.36
C PRO A 56 -1.19 -0.56 11.82
N SER A 57 -0.03 -0.37 12.42
CA SER A 57 1.14 -1.23 12.20
C SER A 57 1.75 -1.63 13.54
N VAL A 58 2.05 -2.92 13.69
CA VAL A 58 2.62 -3.47 14.93
C VAL A 58 4.13 -3.63 14.74
N PRO A 59 4.98 -2.99 15.57
CA PRO A 59 6.43 -3.19 15.49
C PRO A 59 6.79 -4.67 15.64
N LEU A 60 7.61 -5.21 14.75
CA LEU A 60 8.13 -6.56 14.89
C LEU A 60 9.43 -6.54 15.71
N PRO A 61 9.68 -7.55 16.58
CA PRO A 61 10.90 -7.64 17.37
C PRO A 61 12.06 -8.15 16.52
N THR A 62 12.37 -7.44 15.43
CA THR A 62 13.44 -7.78 14.49
C THR A 62 14.58 -6.77 14.60
N GLN A 63 15.80 -7.20 14.24
CA GLN A 63 16.97 -6.30 14.14
C GLN A 63 16.76 -5.16 13.14
N PHE A 64 15.88 -5.37 12.17
CA PHE A 64 15.41 -4.35 11.23
C PHE A 64 14.15 -3.70 11.80
N LYS A 65 13.97 -2.38 11.59
CA LYS A 65 12.77 -1.64 12.01
C LYS A 65 11.56 -1.95 11.12
N PHE A 66 11.16 -3.22 11.04
CA PHE A 66 9.95 -3.62 10.33
C PHE A 66 8.74 -3.53 11.26
N SER A 67 7.61 -3.11 10.68
CA SER A 67 6.31 -3.16 11.33
C SER A 67 5.37 -4.00 10.49
N PHE A 68 4.58 -4.84 11.14
CA PHE A 68 3.54 -5.64 10.51
C PHE A 68 2.32 -4.76 10.23
N PRO A 69 1.96 -4.50 8.96
CA PRO A 69 0.83 -3.66 8.63
C PRO A 69 -0.49 -4.43 8.81
N VAL A 70 -1.41 -3.88 9.60
CA VAL A 70 -2.75 -4.45 9.83
C VAL A 70 -3.72 -3.87 8.81
N VAL A 71 -3.48 -4.18 7.52
CA VAL A 71 -4.20 -3.58 6.39
C VAL A 71 -5.70 -3.89 6.45
N ALA A 72 -6.06 -5.10 6.87
CA ALA A 72 -7.44 -5.54 7.06
C ALA A 72 -8.06 -5.08 8.41
N ALA A 73 -7.63 -3.92 8.93
CA ALA A 73 -8.25 -3.35 10.12
C ALA A 73 -9.77 -3.17 9.90
N PRO A 74 -10.61 -3.40 10.94
CA PRO A 74 -12.07 -3.42 10.78
C PRO A 74 -12.68 -2.18 10.12
N TYR A 75 -12.10 -1.00 10.33
CA TYR A 75 -12.60 0.23 9.71
C TYR A 75 -12.24 0.33 8.22
N ILE A 76 -11.12 -0.25 7.78
CA ILE A 76 -10.74 -0.34 6.36
C ILE A 76 -11.71 -1.27 5.63
N THR A 77 -11.90 -2.48 6.16
CA THR A 77 -12.79 -3.48 5.55
C THR A 77 -14.24 -2.98 5.52
N TRP A 78 -14.69 -2.27 6.56
CA TRP A 78 -16.00 -1.63 6.56
C TRP A 78 -16.12 -0.51 5.52
N MET A 79 -15.10 0.33 5.35
CA MET A 79 -15.17 1.50 4.47
C MET A 79 -14.99 1.16 2.99
N LEU A 80 -14.18 0.15 2.66
CA LEU A 80 -13.79 -0.18 1.28
C LEU A 80 -14.98 -0.30 0.31
N PRO A 81 -16.04 -1.08 0.59
CA PRO A 81 -17.20 -1.18 -0.30
C PRO A 81 -17.95 0.15 -0.49
N ARG A 82 -17.89 1.05 0.49
CA ARG A 82 -18.55 2.37 0.46
C ARG A 82 -17.79 3.36 -0.40
N LEU A 83 -16.48 3.17 -0.53
CA LEU A 83 -15.65 4.00 -1.40
C LEU A 83 -15.89 3.72 -2.87
N LYS A 84 -16.59 2.65 -3.27
CA LYS A 84 -16.88 2.31 -4.67
C LYS A 84 -15.66 2.47 -5.57
N LEU A 85 -14.57 1.83 -5.19
CA LEU A 85 -13.34 1.86 -5.99
C LEU A 85 -13.60 1.16 -7.31
N ASP A 86 -13.06 1.71 -8.40
CA ASP A 86 -13.07 1.09 -9.73
C ASP A 86 -11.82 0.22 -9.94
N ILE A 87 -10.75 0.46 -9.16
CA ILE A 87 -9.46 -0.22 -9.29
C ILE A 87 -8.65 -0.13 -7.99
N ILE A 88 -7.90 -1.19 -7.69
CA ILE A 88 -6.89 -1.21 -6.61
C ILE A 88 -5.49 -1.19 -7.23
N HIS A 89 -4.64 -0.32 -6.71
CA HIS A 89 -3.24 -0.18 -7.13
C HIS A 89 -2.32 -0.49 -5.95
N ALA A 90 -1.71 -1.67 -5.96
CA ALA A 90 -0.75 -2.09 -4.94
C ALA A 90 0.67 -1.61 -5.26
N HIS A 91 1.37 -1.13 -4.24
CA HIS A 91 2.75 -0.64 -4.30
C HIS A 91 3.72 -1.44 -3.42
N HIS A 92 3.26 -2.57 -2.87
CA HIS A 92 4.11 -3.52 -2.16
C HIS A 92 3.59 -4.95 -2.36
N PRO A 93 4.43 -5.97 -2.63
CA PRO A 93 3.95 -7.29 -3.03
C PRO A 93 3.45 -8.12 -1.84
N VAL A 94 4.13 -8.06 -0.70
CA VAL A 94 3.79 -8.89 0.47
C VAL A 94 2.94 -8.12 1.48
N ILE A 95 2.15 -8.86 2.25
CA ILE A 95 1.18 -8.39 3.27
C ILE A 95 0.18 -7.38 2.67
N VAL A 96 0.61 -6.15 2.40
CA VAL A 96 -0.17 -5.12 1.72
C VAL A 96 -0.64 -5.56 0.34
N GLY A 97 0.23 -6.16 -0.48
CA GLY A 97 -0.14 -6.62 -1.82
C GLY A 97 -1.11 -7.80 -1.78
N VAL A 98 -0.89 -8.74 -0.86
CA VAL A 98 -1.79 -9.89 -0.63
C VAL A 98 -3.17 -9.41 -0.19
N GLU A 99 -3.25 -8.47 0.76
CA GLU A 99 -4.53 -7.90 1.19
C GLU A 99 -5.19 -7.06 0.09
N ALA A 100 -4.41 -6.29 -0.69
CA ALA A 100 -4.92 -5.56 -1.84
C ALA A 100 -5.51 -6.50 -2.91
N ALA A 101 -4.88 -7.66 -3.14
CA ALA A 101 -5.40 -8.69 -4.04
C ALA A 101 -6.70 -9.30 -3.49
N ARG A 102 -6.73 -9.67 -2.20
CA ARG A 102 -7.95 -10.15 -1.55
C ARG A 102 -9.11 -9.15 -1.66
N PHE A 103 -8.86 -7.86 -1.42
CA PHE A 103 -9.88 -6.83 -1.57
C PHE A 103 -10.34 -6.62 -3.01
N SER A 104 -9.44 -6.78 -3.98
CA SER A 104 -9.77 -6.72 -5.40
C SER A 104 -10.71 -7.86 -5.79
N GLU A 105 -10.46 -9.07 -5.28
CA GLU A 105 -11.33 -10.23 -5.47
C GLU A 105 -12.69 -10.05 -4.78
N GLU A 106 -12.69 -9.60 -3.52
CA GLU A 106 -13.93 -9.39 -2.74
C GLU A 106 -14.84 -8.31 -3.32
N LEU A 107 -14.25 -7.28 -3.94
CA LEU A 107 -14.98 -6.17 -4.56
C LEU A 107 -15.27 -6.40 -6.05
N ASP A 108 -14.73 -7.47 -6.64
CA ASP A 108 -14.80 -7.78 -8.08
C ASP A 108 -14.31 -6.61 -8.97
N ILE A 109 -13.12 -6.07 -8.63
CA ILE A 109 -12.50 -4.96 -9.36
C ILE A 109 -11.05 -5.26 -9.74
N PRO A 110 -10.48 -4.65 -10.79
CA PRO A 110 -9.11 -4.93 -11.21
C PRO A 110 -8.05 -4.57 -10.16
N LEU A 111 -6.98 -5.37 -10.14
CA LEU A 111 -5.75 -5.12 -9.40
C LEU A 111 -4.62 -4.72 -10.35
N VAL A 112 -3.92 -3.65 -10.02
CA VAL A 112 -2.66 -3.25 -10.65
C VAL A 112 -1.56 -3.28 -9.61
N PHE A 113 -0.39 -3.77 -9.98
CA PHE A 113 0.78 -3.78 -9.11
C PHE A 113 1.96 -3.03 -9.74
N THR A 114 2.66 -2.23 -8.94
CA THR A 114 3.92 -1.58 -9.34
C THR A 114 5.08 -2.08 -8.48
N PHE A 115 6.06 -2.68 -9.14
CA PHE A 115 7.34 -3.06 -8.54
C PHE A 115 8.24 -1.83 -8.38
N HIS A 116 8.43 -1.38 -7.13
CA HIS A 116 9.37 -0.29 -6.82
C HIS A 116 10.77 -0.78 -6.45
N THR A 117 10.89 -2.05 -6.08
CA THR A 117 12.15 -2.69 -5.68
C THR A 117 12.33 -3.95 -6.51
N MET A 118 13.55 -4.17 -7.02
CA MET A 118 13.93 -5.41 -7.70
C MET A 118 14.12 -6.52 -6.67
N TYR A 119 13.03 -7.07 -6.11
CA TYR A 119 13.08 -8.00 -4.98
C TYR A 119 13.96 -9.23 -5.22
N HIS A 120 14.12 -9.68 -6.48
CA HIS A 120 15.05 -10.75 -6.84
C HIS A 120 16.51 -10.42 -6.51
N GLU A 121 16.92 -9.15 -6.49
CA GLU A 121 18.26 -8.73 -6.05
C GLU A 121 18.39 -8.68 -4.52
N TYR A 122 17.25 -8.66 -3.81
CA TYR A 122 17.16 -8.47 -2.35
C TYR A 122 16.72 -9.73 -1.59
N THR A 123 16.68 -10.89 -2.27
CA THR A 123 16.38 -12.20 -1.68
C THR A 123 17.26 -12.54 -0.48
N HIS A 124 18.51 -12.07 -0.48
CA HIS A 124 19.45 -12.21 0.64
C HIS A 124 19.01 -11.57 1.97
N TYR A 125 18.01 -10.68 1.95
CA TYR A 125 17.39 -10.14 3.19
C TYR A 125 16.27 -11.03 3.74
N PHE A 126 15.81 -12.01 2.97
CA PHE A 126 14.71 -12.90 3.32
C PHE A 126 15.25 -14.33 3.47
N LEU A 127 15.40 -14.78 4.71
CA LEU A 127 15.83 -16.16 5.03
C LEU A 127 14.91 -17.16 4.32
N GLY A 128 15.46 -17.94 3.38
CA GLY A 128 14.74 -19.00 2.67
C GLY A 128 14.06 -18.60 1.36
N MET A 129 14.27 -17.37 0.85
CA MET A 129 13.85 -17.01 -0.51
C MET A 129 15.01 -17.16 -1.50
N ASP A 130 14.94 -18.17 -2.38
CA ASP A 130 15.84 -18.27 -3.53
C ASP A 130 15.36 -17.39 -4.69
N ASN A 131 16.29 -16.98 -5.55
CA ASN A 131 16.02 -16.11 -6.72
C ASN A 131 14.94 -16.65 -7.67
N GLU A 132 14.68 -17.96 -7.67
CA GLU A 132 13.64 -18.55 -8.50
C GLU A 132 12.21 -18.28 -8.01
N MET A 133 12.01 -17.95 -6.72
CA MET A 133 10.69 -17.65 -6.17
C MET A 133 10.21 -16.21 -6.38
N VAL A 134 11.06 -15.34 -6.94
CA VAL A 134 10.85 -13.88 -7.06
C VAL A 134 11.05 -13.37 -8.49
N LYS A 135 11.25 -14.28 -9.46
CA LYS A 135 11.20 -13.99 -10.91
C LYS A 135 9.76 -13.96 -11.38
#